data_AF-A0A2R3Z830-F1
#
_entry.id   AF-A0A2R3Z830-F1
#
_cell.length_a   1.000
_cell.length_b   1.000
_cell.length_c   1.000
_cell.angle_alpha   90.00
_cell.angle_beta   90.00
_cell.angle_gamma   90.00
#
_symmetry.space_group_name_H-M   'P 1'
#
loop_
_entity.id
_entity.type
_entity.pdbx_description
1 polymer ?
#
loop_
_entity_poly.entity_id
_entity_poly.type
_entity_poly.pdbx_seq_one_letter_code
_entity_poly.pdbx_strand_id
1 'polypeptide(L)'
;MANILDIFRTHSGHRLLERTAEQTGISENEVNRAFLLALPTLLGIHLEQCASGKSHFQEARKEFQGFIDFIETEDLCHQGEKVMNLLLTANQQDKISSFSKVIGISQSAYEKVLKISCGAIFSILTEITENKSLKREDHCELVHSLAGISTKFDREFIMTLIKNEDSPHLIDSAEKIALDREDDEDEQSILGGYTGGR
;
A
#
# COMPACT_ATOMS: atom_id res chain seq x y z
N MET A 1 4.02 12.29 -6.39
CA MET A 1 4.43 11.50 -5.23
C MET A 1 3.24 10.70 -4.79
N ALA A 2 3.32 9.39 -4.95
CA ALA A 2 2.28 8.49 -4.50
C ALA A 2 2.31 8.39 -2.97
N ASN A 3 1.20 8.03 -2.35
CA ASN A 3 1.12 7.71 -0.94
C ASN A 3 0.12 6.56 -0.71
N ILE A 4 0.12 5.98 0.49
CA ILE A 4 -0.68 4.80 0.82
C ILE A 4 -2.18 4.95 0.54
N LEU A 5 -2.73 6.16 0.56
CA LEU A 5 -4.15 6.38 0.28
C LEU A 5 -4.48 6.32 -1.21
N ASP A 6 -3.47 6.38 -2.09
CA ASP A 6 -3.66 6.19 -3.53
C ASP A 6 -4.10 4.76 -3.87
N ILE A 7 -4.01 3.80 -2.94
CA ILE A 7 -4.64 2.48 -3.04
C ILE A 7 -6.11 2.61 -3.45
N PHE A 8 -6.87 3.53 -2.84
CA PHE A 8 -8.30 3.67 -3.09
C PHE A 8 -8.65 4.25 -4.48
N ARG A 9 -7.64 4.57 -5.30
CA ARG A 9 -7.83 4.96 -6.71
C ARG A 9 -7.67 3.78 -7.67
N THR A 10 -7.42 2.57 -7.17
CA THR A 10 -7.21 1.37 -7.99
C THR A 10 -8.32 0.33 -7.76
N HIS A 11 -8.46 -0.60 -8.71
CA HIS A 11 -9.41 -1.71 -8.58
C HIS A 11 -9.10 -2.58 -7.36
N SER A 12 -7.82 -2.88 -7.12
CA SER A 12 -7.36 -3.63 -5.94
C SER A 12 -7.73 -2.92 -4.64
N GLY A 13 -7.66 -1.58 -4.60
CA GLY A 13 -8.12 -0.82 -3.44
C GLY A 13 -9.63 -0.85 -3.22
N HIS A 14 -10.42 -0.83 -4.29
CA HIS A 14 -11.87 -1.01 -4.17
C HIS A 14 -12.21 -2.41 -3.64
N ARG A 15 -11.54 -3.44 -4.14
CA ARG A 15 -11.69 -4.81 -3.65
C ARG A 15 -11.27 -4.96 -2.18
N LEU A 16 -10.20 -4.27 -1.75
CA LEU A 16 -9.84 -4.19 -0.33
C LEU A 16 -10.96 -3.57 0.52
N LEU A 17 -11.64 -2.52 0.03
CA LEU A 17 -12.78 -1.91 0.72
C LEU A 17 -13.95 -2.89 0.87
N GLU A 18 -14.34 -3.55 -0.22
CA GLU A 18 -15.43 -4.54 -0.25
C GLU A 18 -15.15 -5.68 0.73
N ARG A 19 -13.97 -6.30 0.65
CA ARG A 19 -13.56 -7.41 1.51
C ARG A 19 -13.49 -7.01 2.98
N THR A 20 -13.03 -5.78 3.25
CA THR A 20 -13.02 -5.25 4.62
C THR A 20 -14.43 -5.02 5.14
N ALA A 21 -15.35 -4.51 4.32
CA ALA A 21 -16.75 -4.34 4.68
C ALA A 21 -17.41 -5.68 5.03
N GLU A 22 -17.15 -6.73 4.24
CA GLU A 22 -17.61 -8.10 4.52
C GLU A 22 -17.14 -8.62 5.88
N GLN A 23 -15.84 -8.46 6.20
CA GLN A 23 -15.29 -9.00 7.46
C GLN A 23 -15.66 -8.18 8.70
N THR A 24 -15.91 -6.88 8.52
CA THR A 24 -16.20 -5.95 9.61
C THR A 24 -17.69 -5.84 9.90
N GLY A 25 -18.54 -6.06 8.89
CA GLY A 25 -19.99 -5.89 8.97
C GLY A 25 -20.46 -4.42 8.96
N ILE A 26 -19.57 -3.48 8.60
CA ILE A 26 -19.89 -2.05 8.42
C ILE A 26 -19.88 -1.69 6.93
N SER A 27 -20.45 -0.54 6.57
CA SER A 27 -20.53 -0.12 5.16
C SER A 27 -19.16 0.24 4.57
N GLU A 28 -18.99 0.10 3.26
CA GLU A 28 -17.76 0.51 2.56
C GLU A 28 -17.38 1.98 2.83
N ASN A 29 -18.36 2.87 2.95
CA ASN A 29 -18.11 4.27 3.30
C ASN A 29 -17.51 4.43 4.70
N GLU A 30 -17.96 3.64 5.67
CA GLU A 30 -17.40 3.61 7.03
C GLU A 30 -16.00 2.97 7.04
N VAL A 31 -15.81 1.90 6.27
CA VAL A 31 -14.49 1.27 6.06
C VAL A 31 -13.50 2.26 5.45
N ASN A 32 -13.88 2.97 4.39
CA ASN A 32 -13.02 3.95 3.73
C ASN A 32 -12.61 5.05 4.71
N ARG A 33 -13.57 5.61 5.46
CA ARG A 33 -13.29 6.58 6.53
C ARG A 33 -12.35 6.03 7.60
N ALA A 34 -12.50 4.76 7.97
CA ALA A 34 -11.62 4.10 8.92
C ALA A 34 -10.20 3.94 8.36
N PHE A 35 -10.04 3.55 7.09
CA PHE A 35 -8.73 3.45 6.44
C PHE A 35 -8.02 4.78 6.28
N LEU A 36 -8.75 5.86 5.98
CA LEU A 36 -8.19 7.22 5.90
C LEU A 36 -7.51 7.65 7.21
N LEU A 37 -7.89 7.05 8.33
CA LEU A 37 -7.23 7.26 9.62
C LEU A 37 -6.21 6.16 9.94
N ALA A 38 -6.57 4.89 9.73
CA ALA A 38 -5.77 3.74 10.12
C ALA A 38 -4.44 3.65 9.35
N LEU A 39 -4.47 3.75 8.02
CA LEU A 39 -3.26 3.57 7.19
C LEU A 39 -2.18 4.62 7.50
N PRO A 40 -2.49 5.94 7.53
CA PRO A 40 -1.48 6.93 7.89
C PRO A 40 -1.00 6.80 9.33
N THR A 41 -1.89 6.45 10.27
CA THR A 41 -1.50 6.24 11.68
C THR A 41 -0.50 5.10 11.82
N LEU A 42 -0.76 3.96 11.17
CA LEU A 42 0.13 2.80 11.21
C LEU A 42 1.46 3.06 10.51
N LEU A 43 1.44 3.75 9.36
CA LEU A 43 2.68 4.20 8.71
C LEU A 43 3.48 5.16 9.58
N GLY A 44 2.83 6.08 10.30
CA GLY A 44 3.49 6.96 11.27
C GLY A 44 4.29 6.17 12.31
N ILE A 45 3.74 5.05 12.78
CA ILE A 45 4.42 4.18 13.74
C ILE A 45 5.61 3.45 13.10
N HIS A 46 5.48 3.01 11.84
CA HIS A 46 6.62 2.47 11.10
C HIS A 46 7.74 3.50 10.92
N LEU A 47 7.40 4.76 10.64
CA LEU A 47 8.37 5.85 10.52
C LEU A 47 9.13 6.08 11.83
N GLU A 48 8.43 6.09 12.97
CA GLU A 48 9.07 6.22 14.29
C GLU A 48 10.04 5.06 14.59
N GLN A 49 9.68 3.85 14.18
CA GLN A 49 10.55 2.67 14.32
C GLN A 49 11.81 2.80 13.46
N CYS A 50 11.65 3.24 12.22
CA CYS A 50 12.75 3.53 11.31
C CYS A 50 13.71 4.58 11.86
N ALA A 51 13.19 5.69 12.40
CA ALA A 51 14.00 6.71 13.07
C ALA A 51 14.75 6.16 14.29
N SER A 52 14.18 5.15 14.96
CA SER A 52 14.79 4.45 16.11
C SER A 52 15.73 3.32 15.70
N GLY A 53 15.97 3.09 14.39
CA GLY A 53 16.79 1.99 13.87
C GLY A 53 16.17 0.59 14.04
N LYS A 54 14.91 0.50 14.48
CA LYS A 54 14.18 -0.76 14.66
C LYS A 54 13.40 -1.08 13.38
N SER A 55 13.36 -2.36 13.01
CA SER A 55 12.50 -2.84 11.93
C SER A 55 12.05 -4.26 12.25
N HIS A 56 10.75 -4.42 12.47
CA HIS A 56 10.10 -5.73 12.66
C HIS A 56 9.79 -6.43 11.32
N PHE A 57 10.16 -5.78 10.21
CA PHE A 57 9.79 -6.24 8.89
C PHE A 57 10.41 -7.59 8.52
N GLN A 58 11.69 -7.83 8.84
CA GLN A 58 12.32 -9.10 8.50
C GLN A 58 11.70 -10.31 9.22
N GLU A 59 11.15 -10.10 10.42
CA GLU A 59 10.48 -11.13 11.21
C GLU A 59 9.12 -11.48 10.60
N ALA A 60 8.35 -10.47 10.21
CA ALA A 60 7.03 -10.62 9.62
C ALA A 60 7.03 -11.04 8.13
N ARG A 61 8.05 -10.67 7.37
CA ARG A 61 8.10 -10.85 5.91
C ARG A 61 7.85 -12.30 5.49
N LYS A 62 8.34 -13.28 6.27
CA LYS A 62 8.20 -14.70 5.96
C LYS A 62 6.75 -15.21 6.00
N GLU A 63 5.87 -14.47 6.64
CA GLU A 63 4.47 -14.85 6.89
C GLU A 63 3.50 -14.21 5.89
N PHE A 64 3.98 -13.33 5.01
CA PHE A 64 3.13 -12.51 4.14
C PHE A 64 3.36 -12.77 2.66
N GLN A 65 2.26 -12.81 1.92
CA GLN A 65 2.24 -12.88 0.45
C GLN A 65 2.12 -11.47 -0.13
N GLY A 66 2.06 -11.38 -1.47
CA GLY A 66 1.85 -10.12 -2.18
C GLY A 66 0.52 -9.45 -1.83
N PHE A 67 0.35 -8.19 -2.23
CA PHE A 67 -0.81 -7.38 -1.88
C PHE A 67 -2.13 -7.97 -2.41
N ILE A 68 -2.12 -8.48 -3.65
CA ILE A 68 -3.29 -9.13 -4.25
C ILE A 68 -3.62 -10.43 -3.51
N ASP A 69 -2.62 -11.29 -3.27
CA ASP A 69 -2.82 -12.55 -2.54
C ASP A 69 -3.36 -12.32 -1.12
N PHE A 70 -2.91 -11.23 -0.47
CA PHE A 70 -3.45 -10.80 0.80
C PHE A 70 -4.96 -10.48 0.68
N ILE A 71 -5.37 -9.65 -0.28
CA ILE A 71 -6.80 -9.28 -0.48
C ILE A 71 -7.69 -10.52 -0.72
N GLU A 72 -7.17 -11.49 -1.47
CA GLU A 72 -7.87 -12.73 -1.79
C GLU A 72 -7.88 -13.75 -0.65
N THR A 73 -7.10 -13.53 0.41
CA THR A 73 -7.12 -14.41 1.58
C THR A 73 -8.50 -14.40 2.23
N GLU A 74 -8.97 -15.58 2.66
CA GLU A 74 -10.28 -15.75 3.29
C GLU A 74 -10.42 -14.93 4.58
N ASP A 75 -9.38 -14.90 5.42
CA ASP A 75 -9.37 -14.18 6.71
C ASP A 75 -8.28 -13.10 6.75
N LEU A 76 -8.61 -11.92 6.22
CA LEU A 76 -7.75 -10.73 6.25
C LEU A 76 -7.44 -10.30 7.69
N CYS A 77 -8.42 -10.40 8.59
CA CYS A 77 -8.25 -10.02 9.99
C CYS A 77 -7.17 -10.87 10.67
N HIS A 78 -7.21 -12.19 10.47
CA HIS A 78 -6.25 -13.10 11.05
C HIS A 78 -4.83 -12.88 10.51
N GLN A 79 -4.67 -12.68 9.20
CA GLN A 79 -3.35 -12.36 8.65
C GLN A 79 -2.83 -11.04 9.22
N GLY A 80 -3.66 -10.00 9.21
CA GLY A 80 -3.32 -8.68 9.76
C GLY A 80 -2.96 -8.69 11.24
N GLU A 81 -3.59 -9.55 12.04
CA GLU A 81 -3.29 -9.70 13.46
C GLU A 81 -1.86 -10.19 13.73
N LYS A 82 -1.34 -11.08 12.89
CA LYS A 82 0.03 -11.62 13.03
C LYS A 82 1.07 -10.50 13.02
N VAL A 83 0.90 -9.49 12.17
CA VAL A 83 1.80 -8.34 12.05
C VAL A 83 1.48 -7.21 13.02
N MET A 84 0.20 -7.03 13.35
CA MET A 84 -0.21 -5.97 14.28
C MET A 84 0.47 -6.13 15.65
N ASN A 85 0.62 -7.36 16.13
CA ASN A 85 1.29 -7.65 17.41
C ASN A 85 2.81 -7.46 17.38
N LEU A 86 3.42 -7.46 16.19
CA LEU A 86 4.84 -7.14 16.01
C LEU A 86 5.05 -5.62 15.91
N LEU A 87 4.10 -4.91 15.31
CA LEU A 87 4.17 -3.47 15.11
C LEU A 87 3.78 -2.68 16.36
N LEU A 88 2.73 -3.12 17.08
CA LEU A 88 2.07 -2.35 18.13
C LEU A 88 2.11 -3.08 19.47
N THR A 89 2.53 -2.36 20.51
CA THR A 89 2.30 -2.76 21.90
C THR A 89 0.82 -2.74 22.26
N ALA A 90 0.38 -3.54 23.23
CA ALA A 90 -1.02 -3.56 23.68
C ALA A 90 -1.57 -2.16 24.02
N ASN A 91 -0.76 -1.32 24.69
CA ASN A 91 -1.12 0.06 25.00
C ASN A 91 -1.30 0.94 23.74
N GLN A 92 -0.49 0.74 22.69
CA GLN A 92 -0.68 1.44 21.42
C GLN A 92 -1.94 0.96 20.72
N GLN A 93 -2.21 -0.36 20.73
CA GLN A 93 -3.43 -0.92 20.17
C GLN A 93 -4.67 -0.30 20.84
N ASP A 94 -4.74 -0.29 22.18
CA ASP A 94 -5.85 0.31 22.93
C ASP A 94 -6.06 1.80 22.60
N LYS A 95 -4.97 2.56 22.54
CA LYS A 95 -5.02 3.99 22.22
C LYS A 95 -5.55 4.24 20.81
N ILE A 96 -5.04 3.51 19.82
CA ILE A 96 -5.46 3.69 18.43
C ILE A 96 -6.91 3.22 18.27
N SER A 97 -7.28 2.07 18.85
CA SER A 97 -8.66 1.55 18.83
C SER A 97 -9.69 2.54 19.40
N SER A 98 -9.27 3.42 20.33
CA SER A 98 -10.14 4.46 20.86
C SER A 98 -10.59 5.50 19.82
N PHE A 99 -9.89 5.63 18.69
CA PHE A 99 -10.27 6.50 17.57
C PHE A 99 -11.56 6.06 16.88
N SER A 100 -12.01 4.83 17.08
CA SER A 100 -13.35 4.36 16.68
C SER A 100 -14.46 5.33 17.08
N LYS A 101 -14.33 5.98 18.25
CA LYS A 101 -15.26 7.00 18.74
C LYS A 101 -15.28 8.27 17.88
N VAL A 102 -14.13 8.69 17.36
CA VAL A 102 -13.98 9.89 16.53
C VAL A 102 -14.63 9.68 15.16
N ILE A 103 -14.46 8.48 14.60
CA ILE A 103 -15.04 8.09 13.31
C ILE A 103 -16.41 7.45 13.45
N GLY A 104 -17.00 7.41 14.65
CA GLY A 104 -18.37 6.95 14.87
C GLY A 104 -18.66 5.50 14.44
N ILE A 105 -17.67 4.62 14.52
CA ILE A 105 -17.86 3.17 14.27
C ILE A 105 -17.62 2.38 15.55
N SER A 106 -18.10 1.12 15.60
CA SER A 106 -17.86 0.28 16.77
C SER A 106 -16.36 -0.02 16.93
N GLN A 107 -15.89 -0.09 18.17
CA GLN A 107 -14.48 -0.39 18.46
C GLN A 107 -14.06 -1.74 17.85
N SER A 108 -14.92 -2.77 17.96
CA SER A 108 -14.64 -4.10 17.39
C SER A 108 -14.50 -4.06 15.85
N ALA A 109 -15.34 -3.29 15.15
CA ALA A 109 -15.20 -3.13 13.70
C ALA A 109 -13.90 -2.37 13.36
N TYR A 110 -13.57 -1.32 14.11
CA TYR A 110 -12.34 -0.57 13.87
C TYR A 110 -11.07 -1.39 14.14
N GLU A 111 -11.06 -2.23 15.18
CA GLU A 111 -9.95 -3.14 15.47
C GLU A 111 -9.69 -4.11 14.31
N LYS A 112 -10.76 -4.62 13.68
CA LYS A 112 -10.64 -5.40 12.45
C LYS A 112 -10.04 -4.58 11.30
N VAL A 113 -10.49 -3.34 11.10
CA VAL A 113 -9.88 -2.44 10.10
C VAL A 113 -8.39 -2.21 10.39
N LEU A 114 -8.00 -2.02 11.66
CA LEU A 114 -6.59 -1.85 12.05
C LEU A 114 -5.76 -3.09 11.70
N LYS A 115 -6.26 -4.30 12.01
CA LYS A 115 -5.61 -5.56 11.63
C LYS A 115 -5.42 -5.62 10.12
N ILE A 116 -6.48 -5.43 9.35
CA ILE A 116 -6.45 -5.49 7.88
C ILE A 116 -5.50 -4.42 7.32
N SER A 117 -5.49 -3.22 7.90
CA SER A 117 -4.57 -2.13 7.52
C SER A 117 -3.11 -2.50 7.75
N CYS A 118 -2.78 -3.14 8.89
CA CYS A 118 -1.44 -3.67 9.13
C CYS A 118 -1.08 -4.71 8.07
N GLY A 119 -1.98 -5.64 7.76
CA GLY A 119 -1.78 -6.67 6.75
C GLY A 119 -1.53 -6.08 5.35
N ALA A 120 -2.33 -5.09 4.95
CA ALA A 120 -2.20 -4.40 3.66
C ALA A 120 -0.86 -3.66 3.53
N ILE A 121 -0.44 -2.92 4.56
CA ILE A 121 0.86 -2.24 4.57
C ILE A 121 1.99 -3.27 4.45
N PHE A 122 1.93 -4.35 5.24
CA PHE A 122 2.97 -5.37 5.24
C PHE A 122 3.04 -6.15 3.92
N SER A 123 1.92 -6.50 3.29
CA SER A 123 1.93 -7.20 2.01
C SER A 123 2.52 -6.36 0.88
N ILE A 124 2.20 -5.05 0.84
CA ILE A 124 2.84 -4.11 -0.11
C ILE A 124 4.34 -4.02 0.13
N LEU A 125 4.76 -3.86 1.40
CA LEU A 125 6.17 -3.78 1.76
C LEU A 125 6.93 -5.07 1.38
N THR A 126 6.34 -6.23 1.66
CA THR A 126 6.88 -7.55 1.31
C THR A 126 7.05 -7.69 -0.18
N GLU A 127 6.02 -7.39 -0.96
CA GLU A 127 6.03 -7.56 -2.41
C GLU A 127 7.08 -6.68 -3.08
N ILE A 128 7.16 -5.40 -2.73
CA ILE A 128 8.15 -4.48 -3.30
C ILE A 128 9.57 -4.92 -2.89
N THR A 129 9.74 -5.32 -1.64
CA THR A 129 11.04 -5.81 -1.15
C THR A 129 11.49 -7.07 -1.89
N GLU A 130 10.57 -7.97 -2.20
CA GLU A 130 10.84 -9.20 -2.96
C GLU A 130 11.18 -8.91 -4.41
N ASN A 131 10.35 -8.12 -5.09
CA ASN A 131 10.53 -7.78 -6.50
C ASN A 131 11.85 -7.06 -6.76
N LYS A 132 12.35 -6.27 -5.81
CA LYS A 132 13.60 -5.50 -5.93
C LYS A 132 14.77 -6.04 -5.13
N SER A 133 14.60 -7.16 -4.43
CA SER A 133 15.63 -7.72 -3.55
C SER A 133 16.22 -6.69 -2.58
N LEU A 134 15.34 -5.86 -1.98
CA LEU A 134 15.74 -4.72 -1.17
C LEU A 134 16.46 -5.14 0.12
N LYS A 135 17.44 -4.33 0.53
CA LYS A 135 18.15 -4.50 1.80
C LYS A 135 17.41 -3.81 2.93
N ARG A 136 17.87 -4.01 4.17
CA ARG A 136 17.29 -3.37 5.36
C ARG A 136 17.27 -1.84 5.29
N GLU A 137 18.31 -1.24 4.73
CA GLU A 137 18.42 0.22 4.55
C GLU A 137 17.39 0.79 3.58
N ASP A 138 16.98 0.00 2.58
CA ASP A 138 15.93 0.38 1.64
C ASP A 138 14.52 0.28 2.23
N HIS A 139 14.33 -0.51 3.30
CA HIS A 139 13.01 -0.68 3.91
C HIS A 139 12.47 0.65 4.49
N CYS A 140 13.30 1.41 5.20
CA CYS A 140 12.86 2.69 5.74
C CYS A 140 12.58 3.70 4.65
N GLU A 141 13.32 3.64 3.55
CA GLU A 141 13.09 4.47 2.38
C GLU A 141 11.81 4.07 1.61
N LEU A 142 11.45 2.78 1.64
CA LEU A 142 10.16 2.30 1.16
C LEU A 142 9.00 2.80 2.03
N VAL A 143 9.14 2.76 3.36
CA VAL A 143 8.16 3.35 4.28
C VAL A 143 8.03 4.87 4.04
N HIS A 144 9.14 5.59 3.83
CA HIS A 144 9.10 7.00 3.42
C HIS A 144 8.34 7.21 2.11
N SER A 145 8.50 6.31 1.14
CA SER A 145 7.78 6.40 -0.14
C SER A 145 6.27 6.19 0.06
N LEU A 146 5.85 5.16 0.80
CA LEU A 146 4.44 4.92 1.11
C LEU A 146 3.80 6.07 1.92
N ALA A 147 4.58 6.74 2.76
CA ALA A 147 4.14 7.91 3.52
C ALA A 147 4.08 9.20 2.68
N GLY A 148 4.54 9.17 1.41
CA GLY A 148 4.65 10.37 0.58
C GLY A 148 5.69 11.35 1.12
N ILE A 149 6.84 10.85 1.60
CA ILE A 149 7.99 11.66 2.00
C ILE A 149 9.11 11.55 0.96
N SER A 150 9.23 10.38 0.33
CA SER A 150 10.19 10.08 -0.74
C SER A 150 9.46 9.64 -2.00
N THR A 151 10.12 9.75 -3.15
CA THR A 151 9.63 9.23 -4.44
C THR A 151 10.41 8.01 -4.91
N LYS A 152 11.36 7.49 -4.12
CA LYS A 152 12.32 6.46 -4.56
C LYS A 152 11.64 5.18 -5.06
N PHE A 153 10.51 4.81 -4.46
CA PHE A 153 9.77 3.57 -4.78
C PHE A 153 8.34 3.83 -5.26
N ASP A 154 8.03 5.04 -5.75
CA ASP A 154 6.69 5.40 -6.26
C ASP A 154 6.24 4.45 -7.37
N ARG A 155 7.16 4.14 -8.30
CA ARG A 155 6.86 3.27 -9.44
C ARG A 155 6.53 1.86 -8.97
N GLU A 156 7.37 1.28 -8.11
CA GLU A 156 7.17 -0.05 -7.56
C GLU A 156 5.87 -0.15 -6.77
N PHE A 157 5.57 0.89 -5.98
CA PHE A 157 4.30 0.97 -5.27
C PHE A 157 3.11 0.98 -6.23
N ILE A 158 3.11 1.86 -7.23
CA ILE A 158 2.03 1.91 -8.23
C ILE A 158 1.89 0.57 -8.95
N MET A 159 2.99 -0.05 -9.38
CA MET A 159 2.99 -1.36 -10.04
C MET A 159 2.36 -2.44 -9.16
N THR A 160 2.66 -2.47 -7.86
CA THR A 160 2.04 -3.42 -6.92
C THR A 160 0.52 -3.23 -6.80
N LEU A 161 -0.01 -2.02 -7.04
CA LEU A 161 -1.45 -1.77 -6.96
C LEU A 161 -2.24 -2.16 -8.21
N ILE A 162 -1.59 -2.23 -9.38
CA ILE A 162 -2.24 -2.37 -10.69
C ILE A 162 -2.10 -3.75 -11.34
N LYS A 163 -1.55 -4.74 -10.65
CA LYS A 163 -1.22 -6.09 -11.17
C LYS A 163 -2.38 -6.95 -11.73
N ASN A 164 -3.61 -6.43 -11.80
CA ASN A 164 -4.72 -7.13 -12.46
C ASN A 164 -4.95 -6.55 -13.86
N GLU A 165 -4.88 -7.41 -14.89
CA GLU A 165 -5.26 -7.16 -16.29
C GLU A 165 -6.74 -6.74 -16.47
N ASP A 166 -7.51 -6.58 -15.41
CA ASP A 166 -8.93 -6.29 -15.43
C ASP A 166 -9.26 -4.80 -15.22
N SER A 167 -9.00 -3.98 -16.24
CA SER A 167 -10.01 -3.02 -16.69
C SER A 167 -9.67 -2.42 -18.06
N PRO A 168 -10.46 -2.65 -19.12
CA PRO A 168 -10.37 -1.91 -20.39
C PRO A 168 -10.73 -0.42 -20.25
N HIS A 169 -10.99 0.06 -19.03
CA HIS A 169 -11.33 1.44 -18.71
C HIS A 169 -10.35 2.13 -17.75
N LEU A 170 -9.37 1.41 -17.17
CA LEU A 170 -8.21 2.01 -16.54
C LEU A 170 -7.06 2.01 -17.54
N ILE A 171 -7.15 2.97 -18.47
CA ILE A 171 -6.01 3.69 -19.00
C ILE A 171 -4.79 2.79 -19.30
N ASP A 172 -4.71 2.38 -20.57
CA ASP A 172 -3.51 1.97 -21.34
C ASP A 172 -2.26 2.87 -21.16
N SER A 173 -2.29 3.85 -20.24
CA SER A 173 -1.25 4.82 -19.98
C SER A 173 -0.65 4.76 -18.58
N ALA A 174 -1.13 4.01 -17.58
CA ALA A 174 -0.44 3.99 -16.27
C ALA A 174 0.85 3.16 -16.34
N GLU A 175 0.77 1.94 -16.87
CA GLU A 175 1.95 1.12 -17.16
C GLU A 175 2.82 1.78 -18.23
N LYS A 176 2.24 2.26 -19.34
CA LYS A 176 3.00 3.01 -20.37
C LYS A 176 3.68 4.24 -19.80
N ILE A 177 3.02 5.13 -19.05
CA ILE A 177 3.66 6.34 -18.49
C ILE A 177 4.73 5.98 -17.43
N ALA A 178 4.57 4.87 -16.70
CA ALA A 178 5.55 4.40 -15.72
C ALA A 178 6.73 3.63 -16.35
N LEU A 179 6.53 3.00 -17.51
CA LEU A 179 7.55 2.23 -18.25
C LEU A 179 8.29 3.09 -19.30
N ASP A 180 7.65 4.11 -19.88
CA ASP A 180 8.17 4.96 -20.97
C ASP A 180 9.06 6.13 -20.45
N ARG A 181 9.71 5.92 -19.30
CA ARG A 181 10.75 6.80 -18.72
C ARG A 181 12.02 6.03 -18.35
N GLU A 182 12.23 4.88 -18.97
CA GLU A 182 13.60 4.39 -19.14
C GLU A 182 14.18 5.17 -20.32
N ASP A 183 15.26 5.91 -20.04
CA ASP A 183 16.04 6.63 -21.05
C ASP A 183 16.57 5.62 -22.08
N ASP A 184 15.84 5.43 -23.17
CA ASP A 184 16.41 4.91 -24.41
C ASP A 184 17.25 6.04 -25.04
N GLU A 185 18.46 6.22 -24.50
CA GLU A 185 19.59 6.64 -25.31
C GLU A 185 19.83 5.54 -26.36
N ASP A 186 19.07 5.57 -27.45
CA ASP A 186 19.44 5.10 -28.80
C ASP A 186 18.21 4.77 -29.67
N GLU A 187 17.26 5.70 -29.85
CA GLU A 187 16.38 5.62 -31.04
C GLU A 187 16.32 6.94 -31.82
N GLN A 188 16.76 6.80 -33.06
CA GLN A 188 16.91 7.85 -34.04
C GLN A 188 15.58 8.55 -34.32
N SER A 189 15.58 9.87 -34.11
CA SER A 189 14.81 10.90 -34.80
C SER A 189 13.87 10.40 -35.93
N ILE A 190 12.59 10.15 -35.61
CA ILE A 190 11.49 9.92 -36.56
C ILE A 190 10.65 11.21 -36.76
N LEU A 191 11.21 12.41 -36.56
CA LEU A 191 10.47 13.65 -36.86
C LEU A 191 11.40 14.82 -37.17
N GLY A 192 11.96 14.83 -38.38
CA GLY A 192 12.76 15.96 -38.86
C GLY A 192 13.04 15.88 -40.36
N GLY A 193 12.02 16.15 -41.19
CA GLY A 193 12.21 16.09 -42.65
C GLY A 193 11.05 16.58 -43.50
N TYR A 194 10.38 17.68 -43.12
CA TYR A 194 9.59 18.46 -44.09
C TYR A 194 10.52 19.48 -44.76
N THR A 195 11.20 19.06 -45.82
CA THR A 195 11.68 19.96 -46.88
C THR A 195 10.59 19.94 -47.95
N GLY A 196 9.89 21.02 -48.27
CA GLY A 196 10.43 22.32 -48.65
C GLY A 196 10.27 22.41 -50.16
N GLY A 197 9.22 23.10 -50.62
CA GLY A 197 8.82 23.12 -52.02
C GLY A 197 9.86 23.72 -52.97
N ARG A 198 9.92 23.14 -54.16
CA ARG A 198 9.99 23.84 -55.45
C ARG A 198 9.65 22.89 -56.59
#